data_AF-A0A1M3IAY7-F1
#
_entry.id   AF-A0A1M3IAY7-F1
#
_cell.length_a   1.000
_cell.length_b   1.000
_cell.length_c   1.000
_cell.angle_alpha   90.00
_cell.angle_beta   90.00
_cell.angle_gamma   90.00
#
_symmetry.space_group_name_H-M   'P 1'
#
loop_
_entity.id
_entity.type
_entity.pdbx_description
1 polymer ?
#
loop_
_entity_poly.entity_id
_entity_poly.type
_entity_poly.pdbx_seq_one_letter_code
_entity_poly.pdbx_strand_id
1 'polypeptide(L)'
;MDNVTQKLLDFLKDNPKSNKAAITIATSLAGLHLFNVLKKLHADGLVEQHEGEEKTYSLFKRETEESAESRNSASMTGEPKDTSVRIDNEPPFQQDKTEDVNNETQSVQKPIAKSTGRDSSKLTFNGQEYGKGPLVRAVLAQYVADHPDTDYKKLKEVFPDDLLKRFGIFQDEETAAVIAKKGNRYFTKPEQVIKLKDKSVVVCNQFTLANIQPFLKVAKQLGYEVK
;
A
#
# COMPACT_ATOMS: atom_id res chain seq x y z
N MET A 1 -1.12 8.01 22.68
CA MET A 1 -2.32 7.79 21.85
C MET A 1 -2.89 9.15 21.47
N ASP A 2 -3.37 9.32 20.24
CA ASP A 2 -3.92 10.59 19.76
C ASP A 2 -5.26 10.92 20.45
N ASN A 3 -5.58 12.21 20.64
CA ASN A 3 -6.83 12.66 21.28
C ASN A 3 -8.08 12.06 20.61
N VAL A 4 -8.04 11.94 19.28
CA VAL A 4 -9.15 11.38 18.49
C VAL A 4 -9.29 9.86 18.70
N THR A 5 -8.18 9.15 18.91
CA THR A 5 -8.20 7.72 19.25
C THR A 5 -8.77 7.49 20.65
N GLN A 6 -8.46 8.36 21.62
CA GLN A 6 -9.05 8.31 22.96
C GLN A 6 -10.56 8.49 22.91
N LYS A 7 -11.06 9.49 22.18
CA LYS A 7 -12.52 9.69 21.97
C LYS A 7 -13.23 8.47 21.38
N LEU A 8 -12.58 7.76 20.47
CA LEU A 8 -13.13 6.52 19.90
C LEU A 8 -13.21 5.42 20.95
N LEU A 9 -12.16 5.24 21.75
CA LEU A 9 -12.13 4.24 22.82
C LEU A 9 -13.19 4.55 23.90
N ASP A 10 -13.31 5.82 24.31
CA ASP A 10 -14.34 6.28 25.25
C ASP A 10 -15.75 6.01 24.69
N PHE A 11 -15.98 6.33 23.41
CA PHE A 11 -17.27 6.06 22.76
C PHE A 11 -17.62 4.57 22.75
N LEU A 12 -16.66 3.69 22.45
CA LEU A 12 -16.84 2.23 22.45
C LEU A 12 -16.97 1.64 23.86
N LYS A 13 -16.54 2.37 24.90
CA LYS A 13 -16.76 2.01 26.31
C LYS A 13 -18.23 2.15 26.69
N ASP A 14 -18.86 3.23 26.27
CA ASP A 14 -20.26 3.52 26.58
C ASP A 14 -21.22 2.84 25.59
N ASN A 15 -20.76 2.51 24.37
CA ASN A 15 -21.58 1.97 23.28
C ASN A 15 -20.95 0.70 22.67
N PRO A 16 -21.11 -0.47 23.32
CA PRO A 16 -20.62 -1.74 22.77
C PRO A 16 -21.35 -2.10 21.47
N LYS A 17 -20.67 -2.85 20.58
CA LYS A 17 -21.20 -3.27 19.28
C LYS A 17 -21.66 -2.11 18.37
N SER A 18 -20.92 -1.00 18.40
CA SER A 18 -21.20 0.16 17.54
C SER A 18 -20.78 -0.08 16.09
N ASN A 19 -21.59 0.37 15.13
CA ASN A 19 -21.25 0.31 13.71
C ASN A 19 -20.36 1.50 13.28
N LYS A 20 -19.82 1.43 12.05
CA LYS A 20 -18.92 2.47 11.53
C LYS A 20 -19.59 3.84 11.43
N ALA A 21 -20.89 3.88 11.12
CA ALA A 21 -21.63 5.13 10.99
C ALA A 21 -21.75 5.85 12.33
N ALA A 22 -22.11 5.13 13.40
CA ALA A 22 -22.21 5.68 14.75
C ALA A 22 -20.85 6.21 15.24
N ILE A 23 -19.77 5.44 15.01
CA ILE A 23 -18.41 5.86 15.37
C ILE A 23 -18.01 7.12 14.58
N THR A 24 -18.36 7.19 13.29
CA THR A 24 -18.07 8.36 12.45
C THR A 24 -18.74 9.61 12.98
N ILE A 25 -20.02 9.51 13.37
CA ILE A 25 -20.80 10.63 13.92
C ILE A 25 -20.19 11.10 15.25
N ALA A 26 -19.83 10.18 16.14
CA ALA A 26 -19.33 10.50 17.47
C ALA A 26 -17.89 11.06 17.47
N THR A 27 -17.02 10.52 16.61
CA THR A 27 -15.58 10.83 16.64
C THR A 27 -15.14 11.78 15.53
N SER A 28 -16.03 12.11 14.59
CA SER A 28 -15.73 12.80 13.32
C SER A 28 -14.66 12.10 12.46
N LEU A 29 -14.34 10.83 12.75
CA LEU A 29 -13.44 10.02 11.97
C LEU A 29 -14.19 9.36 10.81
N ALA A 30 -13.84 9.68 9.57
CA ALA A 30 -14.49 9.11 8.39
C ALA A 30 -13.52 8.36 7.47
N GLY A 31 -14.06 7.44 6.68
CA GLY A 31 -13.38 6.80 5.55
C GLY A 31 -12.07 6.10 5.93
N LEU A 32 -10.98 6.44 5.24
CA LEU A 32 -9.68 5.78 5.38
C LEU A 32 -9.05 6.02 6.76
N HIS A 33 -9.29 7.19 7.37
CA HIS A 33 -8.71 7.51 8.67
C HIS A 33 -9.33 6.65 9.78
N LEU A 34 -10.67 6.55 9.81
CA LEU A 34 -11.39 5.62 10.70
C LEU A 34 -10.92 4.17 10.49
N PHE A 35 -10.81 3.74 9.24
CA PHE A 35 -10.36 2.38 8.91
C PHE A 35 -8.96 2.08 9.46
N ASN A 36 -8.00 2.98 9.28
CA ASN A 36 -6.64 2.79 9.77
C ASN A 36 -6.59 2.79 11.30
N VAL A 37 -7.38 3.63 11.97
CA VAL A 37 -7.45 3.67 13.44
C VAL A 37 -8.05 2.38 14.00
N LEU A 38 -9.20 1.93 13.47
CA LEU A 38 -9.82 0.67 13.90
C LEU A 38 -8.91 -0.53 13.62
N LYS A 39 -8.23 -0.56 12.48
CA LYS A 39 -7.26 -1.61 12.15
C LYS A 39 -6.10 -1.65 13.13
N LYS A 40 -5.59 -0.47 13.52
CA LYS A 40 -4.51 -0.35 14.51
C LYS A 40 -4.98 -0.80 15.90
N LEU A 41 -6.13 -0.34 16.36
CA LEU A 41 -6.68 -0.71 17.67
C LEU A 41 -7.03 -2.20 17.78
N HIS A 42 -7.47 -2.81 16.69
CA HIS A 42 -7.66 -4.25 16.62
C HIS A 42 -6.33 -5.01 16.67
N ALA A 43 -5.29 -4.52 15.96
CA ALA A 43 -3.96 -5.10 16.03
C ALA A 43 -3.33 -4.96 17.44
N ASP A 44 -3.63 -3.85 18.13
CA ASP A 44 -3.19 -3.58 19.50
C ASP A 44 -4.02 -4.35 20.55
N GLY A 45 -5.03 -5.14 20.15
CA GLY A 45 -5.87 -5.93 21.05
C GLY A 45 -6.80 -5.09 21.95
N LEU A 46 -7.09 -3.84 21.57
CA LEU A 46 -7.95 -2.93 22.33
C LEU A 46 -9.41 -2.97 21.89
N VAL A 47 -9.68 -3.37 20.65
CA VAL A 47 -11.02 -3.40 20.05
C VAL A 47 -11.22 -4.73 19.32
N GLU A 48 -12.36 -5.35 19.54
CA GLU A 48 -12.82 -6.51 18.77
C GLU A 48 -13.74 -6.09 17.63
N GLN A 49 -13.62 -6.78 16.50
CA GLN A 49 -14.54 -6.66 15.38
C GLN A 49 -15.47 -7.87 15.36
N HIS A 50 -16.77 -7.64 15.30
CA HIS A 50 -17.77 -8.70 15.12
C HIS A 50 -18.33 -8.63 13.69
N GLU A 51 -18.32 -9.77 12.99
CA GLU A 51 -18.95 -9.91 11.68
C GLU A 51 -20.38 -10.46 11.86
N GLY A 52 -21.37 -9.59 11.66
CA GLY A 52 -22.80 -9.93 11.56
C GLY A 52 -23.41 -9.36 10.28
N GLU A 53 -24.70 -9.04 10.27
CA GLU A 53 -25.35 -8.33 9.14
C GLU A 53 -24.66 -6.97 8.86
N GLU A 54 -24.16 -6.30 9.90
CA GLU A 54 -23.33 -5.11 9.80
C GLU A 54 -22.04 -5.28 10.64
N LYS A 55 -20.93 -4.68 10.17
CA LYS A 55 -19.65 -4.72 10.88
C LYS A 55 -19.70 -3.82 12.12
N THR A 56 -19.62 -4.43 13.29
CA THR A 56 -19.67 -3.75 14.59
C THR A 56 -18.37 -3.91 15.36
N TYR A 57 -18.10 -2.97 16.26
CA TYR A 57 -16.87 -2.87 17.05
C TYR A 57 -17.20 -2.71 18.53
N SER A 58 -16.41 -3.37 19.38
CA SER A 58 -16.54 -3.31 20.84
C SER A 58 -15.15 -3.21 21.48
N LEU A 59 -15.02 -2.62 22.66
CA LEU A 59 -13.76 -2.72 23.42
C LEU A 59 -13.47 -4.17 23.81
N PHE A 60 -12.21 -4.57 23.70
CA PHE A 60 -11.74 -5.85 24.22
C PHE A 60 -11.83 -5.79 25.75
N LYS A 61 -12.80 -6.52 26.32
CA LYS A 61 -12.98 -6.61 27.76
C LYS A 61 -11.90 -7.57 28.28
N ARG A 62 -10.81 -7.04 28.85
CA ARG A 62 -10.10 -7.79 29.88
C ARG A 62 -11.06 -7.84 31.06
N GLU A 63 -11.46 -9.05 31.44
CA GLU A 63 -12.29 -9.27 32.63
C GLU A 63 -11.56 -8.70 33.85
N THR A 64 -11.85 -7.45 34.18
CA THR A 64 -11.90 -7.01 35.56
C THR A 64 -13.36 -7.06 35.94
N GLU A 65 -13.66 -8.06 36.77
CA GLU A 65 -14.91 -8.19 37.51
C GLU A 65 -15.30 -6.84 38.11
N GLU A 66 -16.42 -6.28 37.65
CA GLU A 66 -17.46 -5.74 38.53
C GLU A 66 -18.66 -5.29 37.69
N SER A 67 -19.83 -5.53 38.26
CA SER A 67 -21.17 -5.17 37.77
C SER A 67 -21.82 -6.12 36.77
N ALA A 68 -22.24 -7.29 37.26
CA ALA A 68 -23.43 -7.96 36.77
C ALA A 68 -24.32 -8.32 37.97
N GLU A 69 -25.29 -7.45 38.26
CA GLU A 69 -26.34 -7.75 39.21
C GLU A 69 -27.47 -8.50 38.48
N SER A 70 -27.66 -9.74 38.92
CA SER A 70 -28.91 -10.50 38.98
C SER A 70 -29.57 -10.95 37.67
N ARG A 71 -29.47 -12.25 37.41
CA ARG A 71 -30.64 -13.18 37.45
C ARG A 71 -30.18 -14.63 37.55
N ASN A 72 -30.51 -15.24 38.69
CA ASN A 72 -30.36 -16.66 39.00
C ASN A 72 -31.20 -17.55 38.08
N SER A 73 -30.64 -18.68 37.66
CA SER A 73 -31.29 -19.99 37.82
C SER A 73 -30.24 -21.11 37.73
N ALA A 74 -30.37 -22.07 38.64
CA ALA A 74 -29.43 -23.10 39.02
C ALA A 74 -29.30 -24.25 38.01
N SER A 75 -28.14 -24.91 37.96
CA SER A 75 -28.04 -26.34 38.29
C SER A 75 -26.58 -26.80 38.40
N MET A 76 -26.29 -27.49 39.50
CA MET A 76 -25.04 -28.15 39.86
C MET A 76 -24.73 -29.37 38.99
N THR A 77 -23.46 -29.72 38.81
CA THR A 77 -22.75 -30.87 39.44
C THR A 77 -21.53 -31.33 38.63
N GLY A 78 -20.38 -31.54 39.31
CA GLY A 78 -19.38 -32.56 38.92
C GLY A 78 -17.96 -32.09 38.56
N GLU A 79 -17.10 -31.89 39.56
CA GLU A 79 -15.64 -32.10 39.51
C GLU A 79 -15.30 -33.59 39.86
N PRO A 80 -14.04 -34.06 39.89
CA PRO A 80 -12.82 -33.77 39.11
C PRO A 80 -12.05 -35.07 38.72
N LYS A 81 -10.83 -34.94 38.14
CA LYS A 81 -9.57 -35.70 38.42
C LYS A 81 -8.52 -35.45 37.32
N ASP A 82 -7.38 -34.80 37.62
CA ASP A 82 -6.09 -35.41 38.07
C ASP A 82 -5.25 -35.89 36.85
N THR A 83 -3.96 -35.64 36.61
CA THR A 83 -2.84 -35.00 37.33
C THR A 83 -1.61 -34.95 36.39
N SER A 84 -0.76 -33.92 36.56
CA SER A 84 0.72 -33.80 36.36
C SER A 84 1.42 -34.31 35.07
N VAL A 85 2.53 -33.76 34.57
CA VAL A 85 3.82 -33.43 35.20
C VAL A 85 4.62 -32.44 34.32
N ARG A 86 5.33 -31.53 34.99
CA ARG A 86 6.36 -30.58 34.50
C ARG A 86 7.69 -31.28 34.23
N ILE A 87 8.47 -30.86 33.24
CA ILE A 87 9.95 -30.81 33.36
C ILE A 87 10.47 -29.59 32.58
N ASP A 88 11.02 -28.63 33.33
CA ASP A 88 11.84 -27.51 32.92
C ASP A 88 13.23 -27.98 32.42
N ASN A 89 13.86 -27.25 31.48
CA ASN A 89 15.29 -26.87 31.51
C ASN A 89 15.75 -26.21 30.18
N GLU A 90 15.88 -24.89 30.21
CA GLU A 90 16.90 -24.10 29.47
C GLU A 90 18.23 -24.13 30.31
N PRO A 91 19.38 -23.52 29.93
CA PRO A 91 20.02 -23.12 28.65
C PRO A 91 21.48 -23.72 28.60
N PRO A 92 22.60 -23.18 28.01
CA PRO A 92 22.87 -21.91 27.27
C PRO A 92 23.89 -21.96 26.09
N PHE A 93 24.18 -20.76 25.53
CA PHE A 93 25.47 -20.33 24.91
C PHE A 93 25.81 -20.82 23.47
N GLN A 94 26.50 -20.11 22.56
CA GLN A 94 26.84 -18.71 22.27
C GLN A 94 27.43 -18.61 20.83
N GLN A 95 27.52 -17.37 20.34
CA GLN A 95 28.17 -16.81 19.13
C GLN A 95 29.33 -17.60 18.46
N ASP A 96 29.40 -17.56 17.12
CA ASP A 96 30.61 -17.05 16.41
C ASP A 96 30.34 -16.63 14.94
N LYS A 97 31.11 -15.64 14.49
CA LYS A 97 31.21 -15.10 13.12
C LYS A 97 32.01 -16.06 12.21
N THR A 98 31.78 -16.02 10.89
CA THR A 98 32.85 -15.85 9.88
C THR A 98 32.29 -15.59 8.49
N GLU A 99 33.07 -14.84 7.71
CA GLU A 99 32.87 -14.32 6.36
C GLU A 99 33.00 -15.41 5.27
N ASP A 100 32.35 -15.18 4.12
CA ASP A 100 32.93 -15.21 2.76
C ASP A 100 32.11 -15.87 1.63
N VAL A 101 32.00 -15.08 0.54
CA VAL A 101 31.96 -15.45 -0.90
C VAL A 101 30.72 -16.16 -1.48
N ASN A 102 29.93 -15.33 -2.18
CA ASN A 102 29.50 -15.45 -3.57
C ASN A 102 29.13 -16.84 -4.13
N ASN A 103 27.84 -17.06 -4.40
CA ASN A 103 27.44 -17.62 -5.69
C ASN A 103 25.95 -17.36 -5.99
N GLU A 104 25.71 -17.00 -7.25
CA GLU A 104 24.41 -16.93 -7.89
C GLU A 104 23.56 -18.18 -7.56
N THR A 105 22.27 -17.97 -7.34
CA THR A 105 21.16 -18.47 -8.19
C THR A 105 19.89 -18.54 -7.33
N GLN A 106 18.75 -18.29 -7.98
CA GLN A 106 17.39 -18.71 -7.62
C GLN A 106 16.51 -17.65 -6.97
N SER A 107 15.87 -16.92 -7.87
CA SER A 107 14.50 -16.41 -7.84
C SER A 107 13.55 -17.38 -7.11
N VAL A 108 13.45 -17.27 -5.79
CA VAL A 108 12.36 -17.88 -5.04
C VAL A 108 11.13 -16.97 -5.16
N GLN A 109 10.25 -17.35 -6.08
CA GLN A 109 8.89 -16.81 -6.14
C GLN A 109 8.18 -17.16 -4.84
N LYS A 110 8.03 -16.17 -3.95
CA LYS A 110 7.19 -16.31 -2.76
C LYS A 110 5.72 -16.18 -3.19
N PRO A 111 4.80 -17.04 -2.71
CA PRO A 111 3.39 -16.97 -3.08
C PRO A 111 2.81 -15.61 -2.68
N ILE A 112 2.23 -14.90 -3.66
CA ILE A 112 1.54 -13.63 -3.43
C ILE A 112 0.33 -13.88 -2.52
N ALA A 113 0.47 -13.50 -1.25
CA ALA A 113 -0.68 -13.13 -0.44
C ALA A 113 -1.34 -11.94 -1.14
N LYS A 114 -2.59 -12.12 -1.59
CA LYS A 114 -3.41 -11.06 -2.20
C LYS A 114 -3.69 -9.99 -1.16
N SER A 115 -2.75 -9.08 -0.96
CA SER A 115 -3.00 -7.85 -0.23
C SER A 115 -3.88 -6.98 -1.12
N THR A 116 -5.02 -6.55 -0.59
CA THR A 116 -5.93 -5.57 -1.21
C THR A 116 -5.34 -4.15 -1.22
N GLY A 117 -4.02 -4.05 -1.12
CA GLY A 117 -3.26 -2.81 -1.13
C GLY A 117 -2.87 -2.38 -2.55
N ARG A 118 -2.70 -1.08 -2.74
CA ARG A 118 -2.17 -0.53 -4.00
C ARG A 118 -0.80 -1.17 -4.26
N ASP A 119 -0.68 -1.86 -5.40
CA ASP A 119 0.56 -2.47 -5.85
C ASP A 119 1.67 -1.42 -5.94
N SER A 120 2.56 -1.42 -4.95
CA SER A 120 3.73 -0.54 -4.86
C SER A 120 5.00 -1.19 -5.42
N SER A 121 4.88 -2.22 -6.27
CA SER A 121 6.03 -2.83 -6.91
C SER A 121 6.86 -1.76 -7.60
N LYS A 122 8.15 -1.77 -7.28
CA LYS A 122 9.18 -0.94 -7.88
C LYS A 122 9.87 -1.72 -8.98
N LEU A 123 10.46 -0.99 -9.91
CA LEU A 123 11.21 -1.49 -11.06
C LEU A 123 12.58 -0.82 -11.05
N THR A 124 13.60 -1.55 -11.46
CA THR A 124 14.98 -1.04 -11.50
C THR A 124 15.34 -0.66 -12.92
N PHE A 125 15.90 0.53 -13.10
CA PHE A 125 16.42 1.03 -14.37
C PHE A 125 17.73 1.77 -14.12
N ASN A 126 18.78 1.48 -14.91
CA ASN A 126 20.13 2.03 -14.74
C ASN A 126 20.65 1.94 -13.29
N GLY A 127 20.39 0.82 -12.60
CA GLY A 127 20.82 0.59 -11.22
C GLY A 127 20.02 1.38 -10.16
N GLN A 128 18.98 2.11 -10.55
CA GLN A 128 18.14 2.89 -9.64
C GLN A 128 16.72 2.31 -9.57
N GLU A 129 16.16 2.27 -8.35
CA GLU A 129 14.78 1.83 -8.14
C GLU A 129 13.78 2.97 -8.38
N TYR A 130 12.79 2.69 -9.22
CA TYR A 130 11.72 3.60 -9.57
C TYR A 130 10.35 2.99 -9.29
N GLY A 131 9.40 3.86 -8.92
CA GLY A 131 7.99 3.52 -9.06
C GLY A 131 7.61 3.46 -10.55
N LYS A 132 6.47 2.84 -10.86
CA LYS A 132 5.98 2.66 -12.24
C LYS A 132 5.93 3.96 -13.08
N GLY A 133 5.31 5.02 -12.59
CA GLY A 133 5.29 6.33 -13.28
C GLY A 133 6.67 7.00 -13.39
N PRO A 134 7.42 7.13 -12.28
CA PRO A 134 8.79 7.67 -12.32
C PRO A 134 9.73 6.91 -13.27
N LEU A 135 9.58 5.58 -13.38
CA LEU A 135 10.35 4.75 -14.31
C LEU A 135 10.11 5.18 -15.76
N VAL A 136 8.83 5.32 -16.15
CA VAL A 136 8.47 5.74 -17.51
C VAL A 136 9.12 7.08 -17.84
N ARG A 137 9.09 8.03 -16.90
CA ARG A 137 9.76 9.33 -17.05
C ARG A 137 11.28 9.16 -17.20
N ALA A 138 11.91 8.31 -16.38
CA ALA A 138 13.35 8.09 -16.42
C ALA A 138 13.80 7.51 -17.77
N VAL A 139 13.07 6.53 -18.30
CA VAL A 139 13.34 5.94 -19.62
C VAL A 139 13.15 6.96 -20.74
N LEU A 140 12.08 7.76 -20.71
CA LEU A 140 11.85 8.83 -21.70
C LEU A 140 12.93 9.91 -21.63
N ALA A 141 13.33 10.32 -20.43
CA ALA A 141 14.37 11.32 -20.23
C ALA A 141 15.72 10.80 -20.75
N GLN A 142 16.03 9.52 -20.50
CA GLN A 142 17.23 8.88 -21.04
C GLN A 142 17.18 8.83 -22.57
N TYR A 143 16.06 8.42 -23.16
CA TYR A 143 15.89 8.39 -24.62
C TYR A 143 16.10 9.76 -25.28
N VAL A 144 15.58 10.83 -24.67
CA VAL A 144 15.79 12.20 -25.17
C VAL A 144 17.24 12.66 -24.97
N ALA A 145 17.90 12.23 -23.88
CA ALA A 145 19.31 12.51 -23.66
C ALA A 145 20.22 11.80 -24.69
N ASP A 146 19.88 10.56 -25.04
CA ASP A 146 20.61 9.75 -26.03
C ASP A 146 20.31 10.23 -27.48
N HIS A 147 19.15 10.84 -27.70
CA HIS A 147 18.69 11.39 -28.98
C HIS A 147 18.25 12.85 -28.85
N PRO A 148 19.19 13.82 -28.74
CA PRO A 148 18.86 15.23 -28.54
C PRO A 148 18.09 15.88 -29.70
N ASP A 149 18.14 15.27 -30.90
CA ASP A 149 17.35 15.68 -32.08
C ASP A 149 15.94 15.08 -32.13
N THR A 150 15.44 14.58 -31.00
CA THR A 150 14.08 14.06 -30.88
C THR A 150 13.07 15.21 -30.80
N ASP A 151 12.21 15.28 -31.81
CA ASP A 151 11.05 16.16 -31.83
C ASP A 151 9.83 15.42 -31.25
N TYR A 152 8.79 16.17 -30.86
CA TYR A 152 7.55 15.60 -30.34
C TYR A 152 6.95 14.48 -31.21
N LYS A 153 6.99 14.64 -32.53
CA LYS A 153 6.46 13.65 -33.49
C LYS A 153 7.25 12.34 -33.45
N LYS A 154 8.58 12.41 -33.46
CA LYS A 154 9.46 11.23 -33.37
C LYS A 154 9.23 10.50 -32.04
N LEU A 155 9.08 11.25 -30.95
CA LEU A 155 8.80 10.64 -29.65
C LEU A 155 7.43 9.93 -29.65
N LYS A 156 6.42 10.44 -30.35
CA LYS A 156 5.11 9.78 -30.51
C LYS A 156 5.16 8.56 -31.41
N GLU A 157 6.06 8.52 -32.39
CA GLU A 157 6.27 7.34 -33.24
C GLU A 157 6.85 6.19 -32.43
N VAL A 158 7.81 6.48 -31.54
CA VAL A 158 8.44 5.47 -30.66
C VAL A 158 7.51 5.09 -29.52
N PHE A 159 6.86 6.06 -28.88
CA PHE A 159 5.95 5.86 -27.76
C PHE A 159 4.54 6.36 -28.11
N PRO A 160 3.75 5.57 -28.86
CA PRO A 160 2.41 5.98 -29.27
C PRO A 160 1.45 6.06 -28.08
N ASP A 161 0.44 6.94 -28.20
CA ASP A 161 -0.58 7.11 -27.17
C ASP A 161 -1.44 5.87 -26.93
N ASP A 162 -1.46 4.95 -27.90
CA ASP A 162 -2.13 3.65 -27.78
C ASP A 162 -1.60 2.80 -26.64
N LEU A 163 -0.33 3.01 -26.23
CA LEU A 163 0.25 2.36 -25.05
C LEU A 163 -0.53 2.74 -23.77
N LEU A 164 -1.09 3.95 -23.71
CA LEU A 164 -1.95 4.41 -22.61
C LEU A 164 -3.14 5.22 -23.15
N LYS A 165 -4.09 4.54 -23.81
CA LYS A 165 -5.22 5.14 -24.56
C LYS A 165 -5.93 6.34 -23.91
N ARG A 166 -6.08 6.37 -22.58
CA ARG A 166 -6.87 7.42 -21.90
C ARG A 166 -6.11 8.74 -21.71
N PHE A 167 -4.79 8.68 -21.54
CA PHE A 167 -3.98 9.86 -21.16
C PHE A 167 -2.76 10.07 -22.07
N GLY A 168 -2.39 9.08 -22.85
CA GLY A 168 -1.09 9.02 -23.52
C GLY A 168 0.05 8.78 -22.53
N ILE A 169 1.21 8.34 -23.04
CA ILE A 169 2.42 8.19 -22.21
C ILE A 169 2.93 9.57 -21.77
N PHE A 170 2.91 10.53 -22.69
CA PHE A 170 3.30 11.91 -22.49
C PHE A 170 2.41 12.82 -23.33
N GLN A 171 2.29 14.08 -22.92
CA GLN A 171 1.59 15.13 -23.66
C GLN A 171 2.36 16.45 -23.52
N ASP A 172 2.06 17.41 -24.38
CA ASP A 172 2.46 18.81 -24.15
C ASP A 172 1.75 19.39 -22.91
N GLU A 173 2.34 20.42 -22.32
CA GLU A 173 1.83 21.04 -21.09
C GLU A 173 0.40 21.58 -21.22
N GLU A 174 0.07 22.19 -22.36
CA GLU A 174 -1.26 22.75 -22.63
C GLU A 174 -2.32 21.65 -22.74
N THR A 175 -2.06 20.64 -23.57
CA THR A 175 -2.95 19.48 -23.75
C THR A 175 -3.09 18.70 -22.45
N ALA A 176 -1.99 18.52 -21.69
CA ALA A 176 -2.03 17.88 -20.39
C ALA A 176 -2.93 18.64 -19.40
N ALA A 177 -2.88 19.97 -19.38
CA ALA A 177 -3.76 20.79 -18.55
C ALA A 177 -5.25 20.65 -18.95
N VAL A 178 -5.54 20.52 -20.24
CA VAL A 178 -6.90 20.31 -20.75
C VAL A 178 -7.42 18.90 -20.44
N ILE A 179 -6.58 17.86 -20.57
CA ILE A 179 -6.95 16.47 -20.28
C ILE A 179 -7.09 16.25 -18.77
N ALA A 180 -6.22 16.87 -17.97
CA ALA A 180 -6.17 16.73 -16.52
C ALA A 180 -6.66 17.98 -15.76
N LYS A 181 -7.76 18.61 -16.21
CA LYS A 181 -8.39 19.80 -15.59
C LYS A 181 -8.55 19.77 -14.06
N LYS A 182 -8.63 18.58 -13.45
CA LYS A 182 -8.88 18.38 -12.02
C LYS A 182 -7.83 17.53 -11.30
N GLY A 183 -6.63 17.31 -11.83
CA GLY A 183 -5.66 16.54 -11.06
C GLY A 183 -4.24 16.42 -11.57
N ASN A 184 -3.36 16.03 -10.65
CA ASN A 184 -1.94 15.73 -10.85
C ASN A 184 -1.75 14.37 -11.55
N ARG A 185 -2.27 14.24 -12.79
CA ARG A 185 -2.13 13.02 -13.60
C ARG A 185 -0.84 12.98 -14.41
N TYR A 186 -0.16 14.11 -14.53
CA TYR A 186 1.11 14.27 -15.21
C TYR A 186 2.16 14.83 -14.24
N PHE A 187 3.43 14.58 -14.55
CA PHE A 187 4.54 15.17 -13.83
C PHE A 187 4.80 16.60 -14.32
N THR A 188 4.23 17.57 -13.63
CA THR A 188 4.26 19.00 -14.00
C THR A 188 5.33 19.81 -13.25
N LYS A 189 6.10 19.18 -12.35
CA LYS A 189 7.20 19.89 -11.67
C LYS A 189 8.27 20.27 -12.69
N PRO A 190 8.93 21.43 -12.55
CA PRO A 190 9.93 21.89 -13.52
C PRO A 190 11.12 20.92 -13.68
N GLU A 191 11.51 20.22 -12.61
CA GLU A 191 12.52 19.15 -12.63
C GLU A 191 12.06 17.86 -13.33
N GLN A 192 10.76 17.77 -13.61
CA GLN A 192 10.11 16.60 -14.18
C GLN A 192 9.64 16.75 -15.62
N VAL A 193 9.53 17.99 -16.10
CA VAL A 193 9.29 18.32 -17.49
C VAL A 193 10.49 17.88 -18.33
N ILE A 194 10.23 17.16 -19.42
CA ILE A 194 11.25 16.78 -20.38
C ILE A 194 11.23 17.82 -21.50
N LYS A 195 12.37 18.46 -21.74
CA LYS A 195 12.53 19.46 -22.80
C LYS A 195 12.96 18.76 -24.08
N LEU A 196 12.13 18.85 -25.12
CA LEU A 196 12.50 18.44 -26.48
C LEU A 196 13.05 19.63 -27.26
N LYS A 197 13.48 19.38 -28.49
CA LYS A 197 13.98 20.40 -29.40
C LYS A 197 12.92 21.45 -29.76
N ASP A 198 11.67 21.01 -29.95
CA ASP A 198 10.56 21.85 -30.37
C ASP A 198 9.73 22.39 -29.20
N LYS A 199 9.50 21.57 -28.17
CA LYS A 199 8.66 21.94 -27.02
C LYS A 199 8.91 21.10 -25.77
N SER A 200 8.36 21.56 -24.65
CA SER A 200 8.33 20.81 -23.40
C SER A 200 7.20 19.79 -23.36
N VAL A 201 7.48 18.62 -22.81
CA VAL A 201 6.49 17.55 -22.59
C VAL A 201 6.45 17.09 -21.15
N VAL A 202 5.26 16.69 -20.72
CA VAL A 202 5.00 16.12 -19.39
C VAL A 202 4.56 14.67 -19.51
N VAL A 203 5.09 13.83 -18.62
CA VAL A 203 4.84 12.38 -18.62
C VAL A 203 3.68 12.04 -17.69
N CYS A 204 2.82 11.10 -18.09
CA CYS A 204 1.72 10.62 -17.25
C CYS A 204 2.28 9.88 -16.02
N ASN A 205 1.67 10.05 -14.85
CA ASN A 205 2.05 9.31 -13.63
C ASN A 205 1.13 8.13 -13.32
N GLN A 206 0.07 7.92 -14.12
CA GLN A 206 -0.98 6.92 -13.88
C GLN A 206 -0.65 5.56 -14.52
N PHE A 207 0.36 4.89 -13.96
CA PHE A 207 0.75 3.54 -14.38
C PHE A 207 0.43 2.48 -13.33
N THR A 208 -0.24 1.42 -13.77
CA THR A 208 -0.47 0.17 -13.04
C THR A 208 0.43 -0.91 -13.61
N LEU A 209 0.59 -2.03 -12.88
CA LEU A 209 1.40 -3.15 -13.37
C LEU A 209 0.85 -3.72 -14.69
N ALA A 210 -0.45 -3.64 -14.92
CA ALA A 210 -1.11 -4.14 -16.12
C ALA A 210 -0.90 -3.22 -17.34
N ASN A 211 -0.98 -1.89 -17.16
CA ASN A 211 -0.90 -0.96 -18.29
C ASN A 211 0.53 -0.55 -18.66
N ILE A 212 1.52 -0.80 -17.80
CA ILE A 212 2.92 -0.47 -18.09
C ILE A 212 3.60 -1.52 -18.98
N GLN A 213 3.07 -2.74 -19.07
CA GLN A 213 3.67 -3.84 -19.84
C GLN A 213 3.97 -3.47 -21.31
N PRO A 214 3.06 -2.82 -22.07
CA PRO A 214 3.34 -2.42 -23.43
C PRO A 214 4.52 -1.43 -23.51
N PHE A 215 4.60 -0.47 -22.58
CA PHE A 215 5.71 0.46 -22.50
C PHE A 215 7.03 -0.25 -22.21
N LEU A 216 7.05 -1.20 -21.27
CA LEU A 216 8.27 -1.96 -20.94
C LEU A 216 8.78 -2.78 -22.13
N LYS A 217 7.88 -3.31 -22.97
CA LYS A 217 8.27 -4.02 -24.20
C LYS A 217 8.98 -3.09 -25.18
N VAL A 218 8.42 -1.90 -25.41
CA VAL A 218 9.05 -0.88 -26.27
C VAL A 218 10.40 -0.45 -25.70
N ALA A 219 10.48 -0.17 -24.39
CA ALA A 219 11.74 0.18 -23.74
C ALA A 219 12.82 -0.89 -23.93
N LYS A 220 12.47 -2.17 -23.77
CA LYS A 220 13.39 -3.29 -24.02
C LYS A 220 13.81 -3.41 -25.49
N GLN A 221 12.91 -3.14 -26.44
CA GLN A 221 13.24 -3.11 -27.87
C GLN A 221 14.22 -1.98 -28.22
N LEU A 222 14.18 -0.88 -27.48
CA LEU A 222 15.14 0.22 -27.61
C LEU A 222 16.48 -0.05 -26.89
N GLY A 223 16.63 -1.21 -26.24
CA GLY A 223 17.86 -1.58 -25.52
C GLY A 223 17.90 -1.17 -24.05
N TYR A 224 16.82 -0.64 -23.49
CA TYR A 224 16.76 -0.29 -22.07
C TYR A 224 16.47 -1.51 -21.19
N GLU A 225 17.39 -1.83 -20.29
CA GLU A 225 17.19 -2.88 -19.28
C GLU A 225 16.32 -2.36 -18.12
N VAL A 226 15.08 -2.85 -18.06
CA VAL A 226 14.18 -2.66 -16.92
C VAL A 226 13.91 -4.01 -16.25
N LYS A 227 14.20 -4.08 -14.93
CA LYS A 227 14.06 -5.28 -14.10
C LYS A 227 12.99 -5.11 -13.03
#